data_AF-A0A373W1V9-F1
#
_entry.id   AF-A0A373W1V9-F1
#
_cell.length_a   1.000
_cell.length_b   1.000
_cell.length_c   1.000
_cell.angle_alpha   90.00
_cell.angle_beta   90.00
_cell.angle_gamma   90.00
#
_symmetry.space_group_name_H-M   'P 1'
#
loop_
_entity.id
_entity.type
_entity.pdbx_description
1 polymer ?
#
loop_
_entity_poly.entity_id
_entity_poly.type
_entity_poly.pdbx_seq_one_letter_code
_entity_poly.pdbx_strand_id
1 'polypeptide(L)' 'MSEAKIYYQEDCNLSLLDGKTIAIIGYGSQGHAHALNLKESGCDVIIGLYEGSKSWAKAEKQG' A
#
# COMPACT_ATOMS: atom_id res chain seq x y z
N MET A 1 22.84 10.61 -25.34
CA MET A 1 21.64 10.68 -24.48
C MET A 1 21.76 9.57 -23.47
N SER A 2 21.64 9.84 -22.16
CA SER A 2 21.63 8.77 -21.17
C SER A 2 20.30 8.02 -21.27
N GLU A 3 20.34 6.71 -21.46
CA GLU A 3 19.14 5.86 -21.43
C GLU A 3 18.50 5.92 -20.05
N ALA A 4 17.17 5.87 -20.00
CA ALA A 4 16.43 5.81 -18.75
C ALA A 4 16.69 4.47 -18.06
N LYS A 5 17.06 4.50 -16.78
CA LYS A 5 17.20 3.28 -15.99
C LYS A 5 15.81 2.74 -15.65
N ILE A 6 15.53 1.53 -16.11
CA ILE A 6 14.30 0.78 -15.80
C ILE A 6 14.61 -0.19 -14.66
N TYR A 7 13.71 -0.29 -13.69
CA TYR A 7 13.84 -1.18 -12.54
C TYR A 7 12.83 -2.31 -12.65
N TYR A 8 13.28 -3.51 -12.28
CA TYR A 8 12.49 -4.73 -12.26
C TYR A 8 12.45 -5.32 -10.85
N GLN A 9 11.73 -6.43 -10.68
CA GLN A 9 11.58 -7.09 -9.37
C GLN A 9 12.93 -7.43 -8.73
N GLU A 10 13.91 -7.85 -9.52
CA GLU A 10 15.26 -8.20 -9.07
C GLU A 10 16.08 -7.00 -8.55
N ASP A 11 15.71 -5.78 -8.94
CA ASP A 11 16.31 -4.55 -8.43
C ASP A 11 15.67 -4.07 -7.11
N CYS A 12 14.57 -4.70 -6.69
CA CYS A 12 13.77 -4.30 -5.54
C CYS A 12 14.00 -5.25 -4.35
N ASN A 13 14.09 -4.69 -3.14
CA ASN A 13 14.20 -5.47 -1.91
C ASN A 13 13.07 -5.13 -0.92
N LEU A 14 12.09 -6.02 -0.80
CA LEU A 14 10.98 -5.86 0.14
C LEU A 14 11.40 -5.96 1.61
N SER A 15 12.53 -6.62 1.94
CA SER A 15 12.96 -6.77 3.33
C SER A 15 13.32 -5.44 4.01
N LEU A 16 13.50 -4.38 3.23
CA LEU A 16 13.67 -3.02 3.74
C LEU A 16 12.42 -2.49 4.46
N LEU A 17 11.26 -3.11 4.22
CA LEU A 17 9.99 -2.78 4.86
C LEU A 17 9.66 -3.70 6.05
N ASP A 18 10.50 -4.71 6.33
CA ASP A 18 10.26 -5.65 7.42
C ASP A 18 10.18 -4.93 8.77
N GLY A 19 9.16 -5.29 9.56
CA GLY A 19 8.90 -4.70 10.87
C GLY A 19 8.40 -3.25 10.83
N LYS A 20 8.10 -2.69 9.64
CA LYS A 20 7.49 -1.36 9.51
C LYS A 20 5.99 -1.49 9.29
N THR A 21 5.23 -0.67 10.00
CA THR A 21 3.81 -0.45 9.73
C THR A 21 3.66 0.62 8.64
N ILE A 22 2.95 0.30 7.57
CA ILE A 22 2.68 1.20 6.44
C ILE A 22 1.27 1.79 6.59
N ALA A 23 1.19 3.10 6.83
CA ALA A 23 -0.08 3.80 6.91
C ALA A 23 -0.51 4.35 5.55
N ILE A 24 -1.63 3.86 5.03
CA ILE A 24 -2.28 4.40 3.83
C ILE A 24 -3.37 5.38 4.26
N ILE A 25 -3.20 6.66 3.94
CA ILE A 25 -4.16 7.71 4.30
C ILE A 25 -5.17 7.88 3.15
N GLY A 26 -6.42 7.49 3.41
CA GLY A 26 -7.48 7.49 2.40
C GLY A 26 -7.63 6.16 1.66
N TYR A 27 -8.88 5.81 1.34
CA TYR A 27 -9.23 4.53 0.70
C TYR A 27 -10.07 4.74 -0.58
N GLY A 28 -9.59 5.66 -1.42
CA GLY A 28 -10.06 5.85 -2.80
C GLY A 28 -9.49 4.80 -3.76
N SER A 29 -9.43 5.10 -5.06
CA SER A 29 -8.91 4.15 -6.07
C SER A 29 -7.46 3.71 -5.79
N GLN A 30 -6.55 4.66 -5.59
CA GLN A 30 -5.13 4.38 -5.34
C GLN A 30 -4.89 3.82 -3.94
N GLY A 31 -5.54 4.37 -2.91
CA GLY A 31 -5.40 3.88 -1.54
C GLY A 31 -5.86 2.42 -1.41
N HIS A 32 -6.97 2.06 -2.07
CA HIS A 32 -7.45 0.69 -2.15
C HIS A 32 -6.44 -0.24 -2.84
N ALA A 33 -5.96 0.13 -4.03
CA ALA A 33 -4.99 -0.69 -4.78
C ALA A 33 -3.67 -0.87 -4.01
N HIS A 34 -3.12 0.20 -3.45
CA HIS A 34 -1.88 0.13 -2.68
C HIS A 34 -2.03 -0.68 -1.41
N ALA A 35 -3.13 -0.49 -0.65
CA ALA A 35 -3.34 -1.21 0.60
C ALA A 35 -3.43 -2.72 0.37
N LEU A 36 -4.23 -3.16 -0.62
CA LEU A 36 -4.37 -4.59 -0.92
C LEU A 36 -3.07 -5.18 -1.50
N ASN A 37 -2.44 -4.52 -2.47
CA ASN A 37 -1.21 -5.04 -3.08
C ASN A 37 -0.07 -5.17 -2.05
N LEU A 38 0.09 -4.19 -1.15
CA LEU A 38 1.11 -4.25 -0.09
C LEU A 38 0.79 -5.33 0.94
N LYS A 39 -0.48 -5.47 1.33
CA LYS A 39 -0.93 -6.53 2.24
C LYS A 39 -0.67 -7.92 1.63
N GLU A 40 -1.02 -8.13 0.37
CA GLU A 40 -0.75 -9.37 -0.37
C GLU A 40 0.76 -9.62 -0.57
N SER A 41 1.57 -8.56 -0.63
CA SER A 41 3.03 -8.63 -0.64
C SER A 41 3.64 -8.91 0.75
N GLY A 42 2.82 -9.15 1.77
CA GLY A 42 3.26 -9.53 3.12
C GLY A 42 3.64 -8.36 4.03
N CYS A 43 3.32 -7.12 3.65
CA CYS A 43 3.59 -5.94 4.48
C CYS A 43 2.53 -5.74 5.57
N ASP A 44 2.92 -5.15 6.70
CA ASP A 44 1.99 -4.68 7.73
C ASP A 44 1.37 -3.35 7.32
N VAL A 45 0.08 -3.34 7.01
CA VAL A 45 -0.62 -2.19 6.43
C VAL A 45 -1.80 -1.78 7.31
N ILE A 46 -1.87 -0.49 7.64
CA ILE A 46 -3.03 0.12 8.28
C ILE A 46 -3.63 1.21 7.38
N ILE A 47 -4.94 1.40 7.45
CA ILE A 47 -5.65 2.40 6.65
C ILE A 47 -6.17 3.51 7.57
N GLY A 48 -5.70 4.73 7.35
CA GLY A 48 -6.14 5.92 8.07
C GLY A 48 -7.30 6.61 7.36
N LEU A 49 -8.46 6.68 8.03
CA LEU A 49 -9.65 7.39 7.55
C LEU A 49 -10.18 8.32 8.65
N TYR A 50 -10.81 9.42 8.25
CA TYR A 50 -11.53 10.28 9.19
C TYR A 50 -12.84 9.60 9.64
N GLU A 51 -13.31 9.98 10.84
CA GLU A 51 -14.55 9.45 11.41
C GLU A 51 -15.76 9.76 10.52
N GLY A 52 -16.58 8.75 10.24
CA GLY A 52 -17.72 8.88 9.32
C GLY A 52 -17.34 8.82 7.83
N SER A 53 -16.10 8.44 7.49
CA SER A 53 -15.70 8.25 6.10
C SER A 53 -16.58 7.22 5.39
N LYS A 54 -17.07 7.59 4.20
CA LYS A 54 -17.88 6.72 3.33
C LYS A 54 -17.15 5.43 2.92
N SER A 55 -15.82 5.44 2.92
CA SER A 55 -15.00 4.28 2.53
C SER A 55 -14.68 3.34 3.69
N TRP A 56 -15.12 3.64 4.92
CA TRP A 56 -14.77 2.86 6.12
C TRP A 56 -15.21 1.41 6.02
N ALA A 57 -16.51 1.18 5.79
CA ALA A 57 -17.06 -0.17 5.65
C ALA A 57 -16.42 -0.96 4.49
N LYS A 58 -15.99 -0.25 3.44
CA LYS A 58 -15.28 -0.87 2.31
C LYS A 58 -13.86 -1.30 2.72
N ALA A 59 -13.13 -0.42 3.41
CA ALA A 59 -11.80 -0.71 3.93
C ALA A 59 -11.83 -1.88 4.91
N GLU A 60 -12.80 -1.91 5.82
CA GLU A 60 -12.94 -2.97 6.83
C GLU A 60 -13.32 -4.33 6.24
N LYS A 61 -14.09 -4.37 5.15
CA LYS A 61 -14.47 -5.62 4.47
C LYS A 61 -13.35 -6.22 3.61
N GLN A 62 -12.48 -5.38 3.06
CA GLN A 62 -11.45 -5.78 2.10
C GLN A 62 -10.05 -5.88 2.73
N GLY A 63 -9.84 -5.12 3.81
CA GLY A 63 -8.62 -5.06 4.59
C GLY A 63 -8.52 -6.14 5.65
#